data_AF-A0A2S8RXZ1-F1
#
_entry.id   AF-A0A2S8RXZ1-F1
#
_cell.length_a   1.000
_cell.length_b   1.000
_cell.length_c   1.000
_cell.angle_alpha   90.00
_cell.angle_beta   90.00
_cell.angle_gamma   90.00
#
_symmetry.space_group_name_H-M   'P 1'
#
loop_
_entity.id
_entity.type
_entity.pdbx_description
1 polymer ?
#
loop_
_entity_poly.entity_id
_entity_poly.type
_entity_poly.pdbx_seq_one_letter_code
_entity_poly.pdbx_strand_id
1 'polypeptide(L)'
;MKRVFLLGWLIAMAALLNVAHAETALPCGSGSTTTGKSYSVNGQNILLLAAPKAGAAKLVNEKATSIMHTTQYMAIDNSVTVNEQCTQGPWSRVQVTDPDFLSVTHIGWVPSSALRKPQVDASGQRVFTEADFQFDKATLPYKKVIIDGVNRIHRENDRCSDIDPSSAYLSSNSTQANPTFYVTCGKGTQVFNVFFTPRDVASGKKFEAPRNVDHTQAVAMCEAYAKSHATHPSTVDFSRVLDVAVSDGANGNTRVTSTFTAKNGYNLKLKYNIACLVNTSGLIEATISEAK
;
A
#
# COMPACT_ATOMS: atom_id res chain seq x y z
N MET A 1 -66.34 -49.42 3.12
CA MET A 1 -65.42 -48.48 3.83
C MET A 1 -64.59 -47.74 2.80
N LYS A 2 -64.52 -46.41 2.95
CA LYS A 2 -63.86 -45.44 2.06
C LYS A 2 -62.35 -45.66 2.00
N ARG A 3 -61.74 -45.46 0.82
CA ARG A 3 -60.68 -44.45 0.57
C ARG A 3 -60.23 -44.46 -0.89
N VAL A 4 -60.60 -43.39 -1.59
CA VAL A 4 -60.05 -42.93 -2.87
C VAL A 4 -58.72 -42.24 -2.57
N PHE A 5 -57.65 -42.54 -3.32
CA PHE A 5 -56.44 -41.73 -3.35
C PHE A 5 -56.14 -41.32 -4.79
N LEU A 6 -56.44 -40.05 -5.09
CA LEU A 6 -55.82 -39.30 -6.17
C LEU A 6 -54.36 -39.02 -5.79
N LEU A 7 -53.41 -39.42 -6.61
CA LEU A 7 -52.06 -38.86 -6.58
C LEU A 7 -51.89 -37.96 -7.80
N GLY A 8 -51.82 -36.65 -7.53
CA GLY A 8 -51.52 -35.63 -8.52
C GLY A 8 -50.06 -35.66 -8.96
N TRP A 9 -49.85 -35.42 -10.25
CA TRP A 9 -48.56 -35.12 -10.86
C TRP A 9 -48.00 -33.80 -10.34
N LEU A 10 -46.76 -33.82 -9.85
CA LEU A 10 -45.94 -32.64 -9.57
C LEU A 10 -44.88 -32.54 -10.67
N ILE A 11 -45.06 -31.61 -11.61
CA ILE A 11 -44.05 -31.23 -12.60
C ILE A 11 -43.10 -30.24 -11.90
N ALA A 12 -41.87 -30.68 -11.61
CA ALA A 12 -40.82 -29.80 -11.14
C ALA A 12 -40.21 -29.04 -12.35
N MET A 13 -40.47 -27.74 -12.43
CA MET A 13 -39.70 -26.81 -13.28
C MET A 13 -38.31 -26.65 -12.65
N ALA A 14 -37.29 -27.25 -13.29
CA ALA A 14 -35.90 -26.93 -12.98
C ALA A 14 -35.56 -25.56 -13.59
N ALA A 15 -35.47 -24.54 -12.75
CA ALA A 15 -34.85 -23.28 -13.11
C ALA A 15 -33.34 -23.52 -13.30
N LEU A 16 -32.87 -23.46 -14.55
CA LEU A 16 -31.46 -23.42 -14.88
C LEU A 16 -30.87 -22.10 -14.36
N LEU A 17 -30.18 -22.18 -13.23
CA LEU A 17 -29.24 -21.14 -12.80
C LEU A 17 -28.09 -21.14 -13.82
N ASN A 18 -28.09 -20.15 -14.72
CA ASN A 18 -26.91 -19.81 -15.51
C ASN A 18 -25.84 -19.29 -14.54
N VAL A 19 -25.01 -20.21 -14.04
CA VAL A 19 -23.74 -19.84 -13.42
C VAL A 19 -22.83 -19.39 -14.56
N ALA A 20 -22.82 -18.07 -14.82
CA ALA A 20 -21.84 -17.48 -15.72
C ALA A 20 -20.44 -17.85 -15.17
N HIS A 21 -19.73 -18.71 -15.90
CA HIS A 21 -18.36 -19.03 -15.56
C HIS A 21 -17.55 -17.74 -15.71
N ALA A 22 -16.71 -17.42 -14.72
CA ALA A 22 -15.82 -16.27 -14.78
C ALA A 22 -15.01 -16.36 -16.08
N GLU A 23 -15.26 -15.41 -16.99
CA GLU A 23 -14.57 -15.36 -18.27
C GLU A 23 -13.09 -15.07 -17.98
N THR A 24 -12.20 -15.88 -18.56
CA THR A 24 -10.75 -15.75 -18.37
C THR A 24 -10.08 -15.27 -19.65
N ALA A 25 -8.95 -14.58 -19.51
CA ALA A 25 -8.21 -14.09 -20.66
C ALA A 25 -7.63 -15.24 -21.48
N LEU A 26 -7.93 -15.24 -22.78
CA LEU A 26 -7.32 -16.15 -23.73
C LEU A 26 -5.79 -16.16 -23.57
N PRO A 27 -5.16 -17.34 -23.54
CA PRO A 27 -3.71 -17.42 -23.46
C PRO A 27 -3.06 -16.92 -24.75
N CYS A 28 -1.74 -16.75 -24.73
CA CYS A 28 -0.96 -16.51 -25.93
C CYS A 28 -1.16 -17.67 -26.92
N GLY A 29 -1.66 -17.37 -28.12
CA GLY A 29 -1.98 -18.36 -29.15
C GLY A 29 -0.87 -18.50 -30.18
N SER A 30 -1.08 -19.39 -31.17
CA SER A 30 -0.15 -19.62 -32.29
C SER A 30 0.10 -18.37 -33.16
N GLY A 31 -0.81 -17.40 -33.16
CA GLY A 31 -0.65 -16.11 -33.84
C GLY A 31 -0.01 -15.01 -32.99
N SER A 32 0.47 -15.34 -31.79
CA SER A 32 1.09 -14.38 -30.87
C SER A 32 2.62 -14.46 -30.91
N THR A 33 3.29 -13.36 -30.64
CA THR A 33 4.75 -13.31 -30.42
C THR A 33 5.03 -13.18 -28.94
N THR A 34 5.73 -14.15 -28.33
CA THR A 34 6.15 -14.09 -26.93
C THR A 34 7.19 -12.99 -26.72
N THR A 35 7.07 -12.20 -25.65
CA THR A 35 8.01 -11.10 -25.39
C THR A 35 8.68 -11.21 -24.02
N GLY A 36 7.91 -11.40 -22.94
CA GLY A 36 8.42 -11.45 -21.57
C GLY A 36 8.94 -10.11 -21.05
N LYS A 37 8.62 -9.00 -21.71
CA LYS A 37 9.16 -7.67 -21.40
C LYS A 37 8.37 -6.99 -20.28
N SER A 38 9.06 -6.21 -19.46
CA SER A 38 8.41 -5.37 -18.44
C SER A 38 8.01 -4.01 -19.02
N TYR A 39 6.80 -3.58 -18.71
CA TYR A 39 6.25 -2.27 -19.08
C TYR A 39 5.57 -1.61 -17.89
N SER A 40 5.48 -0.29 -17.93
CA SER A 40 4.50 0.42 -17.11
C SER A 40 3.33 0.87 -17.98
N VAL A 41 2.25 1.28 -17.33
CA VAL A 41 0.97 1.59 -17.98
C VAL A 41 0.80 3.10 -18.14
N ASN A 42 0.17 3.51 -19.24
CA ASN A 42 -0.29 4.86 -19.50
C ASN A 42 -1.77 5.00 -19.19
N GLY A 43 -2.12 6.10 -18.53
CA GLY A 43 -3.51 6.46 -18.24
C GLY A 43 -4.08 5.75 -17.02
N GLN A 44 -5.40 5.81 -16.90
CA GLN A 44 -6.16 5.30 -15.78
C GLN A 44 -7.25 4.35 -16.29
N ASN A 45 -7.62 3.37 -15.47
CA ASN A 45 -8.75 2.47 -15.71
C ASN A 45 -8.68 1.73 -17.06
N ILE A 46 -7.51 1.21 -17.42
CA ILE A 46 -7.30 0.38 -18.60
C ILE A 46 -7.88 -1.00 -18.32
N LEU A 47 -9.05 -1.29 -18.88
CA LEU A 47 -9.76 -2.55 -18.65
C LEU A 47 -8.98 -3.74 -19.22
N LEU A 48 -8.90 -4.81 -18.42
CA LEU A 48 -8.38 -6.09 -18.88
C LEU A 48 -9.46 -6.84 -19.66
N LEU A 49 -9.12 -7.25 -20.89
CA LEU A 49 -10.05 -7.89 -21.80
C LEU A 49 -9.77 -9.39 -21.95
N ALA A 50 -10.82 -10.15 -22.27
CA ALA A 50 -10.74 -11.59 -22.47
C ALA A 50 -9.99 -11.99 -23.77
N ALA A 51 -9.95 -11.12 -24.78
CA ALA A 51 -9.38 -11.42 -26.10
C ALA A 51 -8.69 -10.20 -26.75
N PRO A 52 -7.75 -10.41 -27.69
CA PRO A 52 -7.02 -9.35 -28.39
C PRO A 52 -7.86 -8.71 -29.51
N LYS A 53 -9.01 -8.12 -29.16
CA LYS A 53 -9.89 -7.44 -30.12
C LYS A 53 -10.72 -6.35 -29.44
N ALA A 54 -11.11 -5.36 -30.22
CA ALA A 54 -12.04 -4.34 -29.77
C ALA A 54 -13.41 -4.98 -29.43
N GLY A 55 -14.04 -4.51 -28.35
CA GLY A 55 -15.33 -5.03 -27.89
C GLY A 55 -15.28 -6.45 -27.30
N ALA A 56 -14.08 -7.01 -27.06
CA ALA A 56 -13.96 -8.22 -26.25
C ALA A 56 -14.56 -7.99 -24.85
N ALA A 57 -15.02 -9.09 -24.23
CA ALA A 57 -15.57 -9.03 -22.90
C ALA A 57 -14.55 -8.50 -21.88
N LYS A 58 -15.04 -7.74 -20.92
CA LYS A 58 -14.26 -7.19 -19.81
C LYS A 58 -14.17 -8.25 -18.72
N LEU A 59 -12.98 -8.47 -18.19
CA LEU A 59 -12.78 -9.44 -17.11
C LEU A 59 -13.36 -8.89 -15.81
N VAL A 60 -14.11 -9.72 -15.09
CA VAL A 60 -14.77 -9.34 -13.83
C VAL A 60 -13.79 -9.51 -12.68
N ASN A 61 -13.71 -8.51 -11.81
CA ASN A 61 -13.05 -8.62 -10.52
C ASN A 61 -14.04 -9.26 -9.54
N GLU A 62 -14.03 -10.59 -9.46
CA GLU A 62 -14.97 -11.37 -8.63
C GLU A 62 -14.92 -10.97 -7.16
N LYS A 63 -13.72 -10.78 -6.62
CA LYS A 63 -13.53 -10.37 -5.23
C LYS A 63 -14.15 -8.99 -4.98
N ALA A 64 -13.82 -7.99 -5.78
CA ALA A 64 -14.41 -6.65 -5.63
C ALA A 64 -15.92 -6.66 -5.85
N THR A 65 -16.41 -7.41 -6.84
CA THR A 65 -17.85 -7.55 -7.13
C THR A 65 -18.61 -8.15 -5.94
N SER A 66 -18.06 -9.18 -5.31
CA SER A 66 -18.66 -9.82 -4.14
C SER A 66 -18.78 -8.89 -2.93
N ILE A 67 -17.78 -8.02 -2.71
CA ILE A 67 -17.72 -7.08 -1.59
C ILE A 67 -18.60 -5.85 -1.84
N MET A 68 -18.60 -5.36 -3.08
CA MET A 68 -19.30 -4.12 -3.46
C MET A 68 -20.72 -4.34 -3.95
N HIS A 69 -21.17 -5.59 -4.08
CA HIS A 69 -22.49 -5.98 -4.58
C HIS A 69 -22.88 -5.35 -5.93
N THR A 70 -21.87 -4.97 -6.72
CA THR A 70 -22.00 -4.33 -8.03
C THR A 70 -20.89 -4.88 -8.92
N THR A 71 -21.15 -5.08 -10.22
CA THR A 71 -20.15 -5.64 -11.13
C THR A 71 -18.93 -4.71 -11.21
N GLN A 72 -17.80 -5.21 -10.73
CA GLN A 72 -16.51 -4.55 -10.81
C GLN A 72 -15.68 -5.25 -11.88
N TYR A 73 -15.05 -4.47 -12.76
CA TYR A 73 -14.17 -5.00 -13.79
C TYR A 73 -12.71 -4.88 -13.36
N MET A 74 -11.89 -5.82 -13.81
CA MET A 74 -10.44 -5.72 -13.65
C MET A 74 -9.91 -4.60 -14.56
N ALA A 75 -9.14 -3.70 -13.96
CA ALA A 75 -8.48 -2.62 -14.66
C ALA A 75 -7.07 -2.44 -14.13
N ILE A 76 -6.20 -1.86 -14.95
CA ILE A 76 -4.85 -1.44 -14.57
C ILE A 76 -4.69 0.04 -14.87
N ASP A 77 -3.75 0.69 -14.18
CA ASP A 77 -3.44 2.10 -14.37
C ASP A 77 -1.94 2.35 -14.19
N ASN A 78 -1.54 3.62 -14.23
CA ASN A 78 -0.15 4.03 -14.12
C ASN A 78 0.57 3.67 -12.81
N SER A 79 -0.14 3.17 -11.80
CA SER A 79 0.46 2.67 -10.55
C SER A 79 1.09 1.28 -10.69
N VAL A 80 0.76 0.51 -11.74
CA VAL A 80 1.22 -0.89 -11.85
C VAL A 80 2.39 -1.07 -12.82
N THR A 81 3.18 -2.10 -12.55
CA THR A 81 4.15 -2.66 -13.52
C THR A 81 3.62 -3.98 -14.04
N VAL A 82 3.70 -4.19 -15.34
CA VAL A 82 3.23 -5.42 -16.00
C VAL A 82 4.35 -6.16 -16.72
N ASN A 83 4.24 -7.48 -16.77
CA ASN A 83 4.94 -8.31 -17.73
C ASN A 83 4.05 -8.50 -18.97
N GLU A 84 4.52 -8.08 -20.12
CA GLU A 84 3.94 -8.45 -21.42
C GLU A 84 4.39 -9.88 -21.73
N GLN A 85 3.43 -10.80 -21.72
CA GLN A 85 3.71 -12.20 -22.01
C GLN A 85 3.81 -12.42 -23.52
N CYS A 86 2.92 -11.78 -24.29
CA CYS A 86 2.94 -11.82 -25.74
C CYS A 86 2.18 -10.66 -26.37
N THR A 87 2.40 -10.45 -27.66
CA THR A 87 1.67 -9.50 -28.51
C THR A 87 0.91 -10.24 -29.62
N GLN A 88 -0.26 -9.73 -29.98
CA GLN A 88 -1.03 -10.15 -31.15
C GLN A 88 -1.62 -8.92 -31.87
N GLY A 89 -0.97 -8.49 -32.94
CA GLY A 89 -1.32 -7.23 -33.62
C GLY A 89 -1.17 -6.03 -32.68
N PRO A 90 -2.18 -5.16 -32.53
CA PRO A 90 -2.12 -3.99 -31.65
C PRO A 90 -2.45 -4.29 -30.18
N TRP A 91 -2.47 -5.57 -29.79
CA TRP A 91 -2.84 -6.02 -28.45
C TRP A 91 -1.69 -6.71 -27.74
N SER A 92 -1.58 -6.47 -26.45
CA SER A 92 -0.61 -7.09 -25.56
C SER A 92 -1.35 -7.87 -24.48
N ARG A 93 -0.96 -9.13 -24.26
CA ARG A 93 -1.39 -9.88 -23.08
C ARG A 93 -0.44 -9.56 -21.94
N VAL A 94 -0.99 -9.04 -20.87
CA VAL A 94 -0.24 -8.56 -19.72
C VAL A 94 -0.62 -9.30 -18.46
N GLN A 95 0.35 -9.45 -17.57
CA GLN A 95 0.16 -9.86 -16.19
C GLN A 95 0.74 -8.77 -15.30
N VAL A 96 -0.02 -8.31 -14.32
CA VAL A 96 0.53 -7.40 -13.30
C VAL A 96 1.64 -8.12 -12.54
N THR A 97 2.76 -7.45 -12.35
CA THR A 97 3.90 -7.95 -11.56
C THR A 97 4.14 -7.14 -10.30
N ASP A 98 3.68 -5.88 -10.30
CA ASP A 98 3.76 -5.00 -9.16
C ASP A 98 2.50 -4.11 -9.14
N PRO A 99 1.74 -4.05 -8.03
CA PRO A 99 1.97 -4.78 -6.79
C PRO A 99 1.65 -6.29 -6.90
N ASP A 100 2.32 -7.08 -6.05
CA ASP A 100 2.29 -8.55 -6.06
C ASP A 100 0.90 -9.16 -5.80
N PHE A 101 0.08 -8.53 -4.95
CA PHE A 101 -1.27 -9.00 -4.64
C PHE A 101 -2.23 -9.00 -5.84
N LEU A 102 -1.89 -8.28 -6.92
CA LEU A 102 -2.64 -8.32 -8.19
C LEU A 102 -2.11 -9.38 -9.15
N SER A 103 -0.90 -9.90 -8.94
CA SER A 103 -0.18 -10.67 -9.96
C SER A 103 -0.85 -11.98 -10.39
N VAL A 104 -1.60 -12.61 -9.49
CA VAL A 104 -2.31 -13.86 -9.76
C VAL A 104 -3.62 -13.61 -10.52
N THR A 105 -4.23 -12.44 -10.33
CA THR A 105 -5.61 -12.19 -10.79
C THR A 105 -5.66 -11.27 -12.02
N HIS A 106 -4.79 -10.27 -12.09
CA HIS A 106 -4.82 -9.25 -13.13
C HIS A 106 -4.00 -9.69 -14.33
N ILE A 107 -4.61 -10.59 -15.11
CA ILE A 107 -4.06 -11.13 -16.35
C ILE A 107 -5.08 -10.91 -17.46
N GLY A 108 -4.71 -10.21 -18.53
CA GLY A 108 -5.64 -9.90 -19.61
C GLY A 108 -5.01 -9.24 -20.82
N TRP A 109 -5.84 -9.00 -21.84
CA TRP A 109 -5.45 -8.28 -23.05
C TRP A 109 -5.72 -6.78 -22.90
N VAL A 110 -4.77 -5.96 -23.33
CA VAL A 110 -4.88 -4.51 -23.40
C VAL A 110 -4.36 -4.00 -24.75
N PRO A 111 -4.76 -2.80 -25.21
CA PRO A 111 -4.12 -2.17 -26.35
C PRO A 111 -2.64 -1.95 -26.04
N SER A 112 -1.74 -2.33 -26.95
CA SER A 112 -0.29 -2.15 -26.75
C SER A 112 0.09 -0.67 -26.58
N SER A 113 -0.71 0.26 -27.11
CA SER A 113 -0.55 1.71 -26.91
C SER A 113 -0.77 2.16 -25.47
N ALA A 114 -1.43 1.35 -24.64
CA ALA A 114 -1.55 1.61 -23.20
C ALA A 114 -0.25 1.30 -22.44
N LEU A 115 0.75 0.68 -23.08
CA LEU A 115 2.02 0.32 -22.46
C LEU A 115 3.12 1.30 -22.87
N ARG A 116 4.02 1.57 -21.93
CA ARG A 116 5.25 2.33 -22.16
C ARG A 116 6.44 1.65 -21.53
N LYS A 117 7.59 1.82 -22.16
CA LYS A 117 8.85 1.34 -21.60
C LYS A 117 9.13 2.08 -20.29
N PRO A 118 9.51 1.37 -19.21
CA PRO A 118 9.99 2.02 -18.00
C PRO A 118 11.17 2.92 -18.36
N GLN A 119 11.18 4.13 -17.81
CA GLN A 119 12.33 5.02 -17.97
C GLN A 119 13.35 4.66 -16.89
N VAL A 120 14.62 4.66 -17.25
CA VAL A 120 15.74 4.41 -16.34
C VAL A 120 16.82 5.46 -16.57
N ASP A 121 17.59 5.76 -15.53
CA ASP A 121 18.75 6.63 -15.63
C ASP A 121 19.99 5.86 -16.14
N ALA A 122 21.13 6.56 -16.23
CA ALA A 122 22.39 5.97 -16.69
C ALA A 122 22.91 4.83 -15.79
N SER A 123 22.45 4.73 -14.55
CA SER A 123 22.78 3.65 -13.62
C SER A 123 21.82 2.46 -13.71
N GLY A 124 20.76 2.57 -14.53
CA GLY A 124 19.72 1.57 -14.66
C GLY A 124 18.63 1.67 -13.59
N GLN A 125 18.64 2.70 -12.74
CA GLN A 125 17.60 2.92 -11.74
C GLN A 125 16.35 3.52 -12.41
N ARG A 126 15.15 3.13 -11.94
CA ARG A 126 13.88 3.65 -12.47
C ARG A 126 13.81 5.16 -12.30
N VAL A 127 13.35 5.83 -13.35
CA VAL A 127 13.04 7.26 -13.36
C VAL A 127 11.55 7.41 -13.58
N PHE A 128 10.90 8.14 -12.67
CA PHE A 128 9.49 8.47 -12.76
C PHE A 128 9.31 9.72 -13.61
N THR A 129 8.37 9.63 -14.54
CA THR A 129 7.96 10.73 -15.40
C THR A 129 6.56 11.19 -15.03
N GLU A 130 6.08 12.28 -15.62
CA GLU A 130 4.71 12.74 -15.42
C GLU A 130 3.65 11.64 -15.58
N ALA A 131 3.85 10.71 -16.51
CA ALA A 131 2.91 9.62 -16.77
C ALA A 131 2.76 8.64 -15.59
N ASP A 132 3.71 8.62 -14.65
CA ASP A 132 3.67 7.78 -13.45
C ASP A 132 2.84 8.40 -12.31
N PHE A 133 2.43 9.66 -12.42
CA PHE A 133 1.73 10.40 -11.36
C PHE A 133 0.27 10.66 -11.69
N GLN A 134 -0.52 10.95 -10.65
CA GLN A 134 -1.88 11.44 -10.78
C GLN A 134 -1.93 12.88 -10.24
N PHE A 135 -2.11 13.85 -11.13
CA PHE A 135 -2.21 15.26 -10.75
C PHE A 135 -3.65 15.73 -10.81
N ASP A 136 -4.11 16.28 -9.70
CA ASP A 136 -5.40 16.95 -9.58
C ASP A 136 -5.21 18.48 -9.49
N LYS A 137 -6.30 19.22 -9.28
CA LYS A 137 -6.23 20.69 -9.19
C LYS A 137 -5.29 21.18 -8.08
N ALA A 138 -5.14 20.44 -6.98
CA ALA A 138 -4.33 20.84 -5.84
C ALA A 138 -2.83 20.61 -6.08
N THR A 139 -2.48 19.53 -6.78
CA THR A 139 -1.10 19.11 -7.02
C THR A 139 -0.54 19.58 -8.36
N LEU A 140 -1.39 19.88 -9.35
CA LEU A 140 -0.99 20.32 -10.68
C LEU A 140 -0.01 21.52 -10.68
N PRO A 141 -0.18 22.55 -9.83
CA PRO A 141 0.78 23.67 -9.77
C PRO A 141 2.19 23.25 -9.31
N TYR A 142 2.30 22.10 -8.63
CA TYR A 142 3.54 21.61 -8.02
C TYR A 142 4.15 20.42 -8.74
N LYS A 143 3.59 20.02 -9.90
CA LYS A 143 3.98 18.85 -10.67
C LYS A 143 5.49 18.65 -10.78
N LYS A 144 6.24 19.68 -11.18
CA LYS A 144 7.70 19.58 -11.33
C LYS A 144 8.39 19.26 -9.99
N VAL A 145 8.01 19.94 -8.92
CA VAL A 145 8.58 19.73 -7.58
C VAL A 145 8.28 18.31 -7.08
N ILE A 146 7.07 17.81 -7.32
CA ILE A 146 6.67 16.45 -6.93
C ILE A 146 7.50 15.41 -7.70
N ILE A 147 7.57 15.52 -9.03
CA ILE A 147 8.34 14.59 -9.87
C ILE A 147 9.81 14.59 -9.48
N ASP A 148 10.41 15.78 -9.34
CA ASP A 148 11.82 15.92 -8.98
C ASP A 148 12.07 15.35 -7.57
N GLY A 149 11.22 15.68 -6.60
CA GLY A 149 11.33 15.20 -5.22
C GLY A 149 11.21 13.68 -5.12
N VAL A 150 10.22 13.07 -5.79
CA VAL A 150 10.01 11.62 -5.79
C VAL A 150 11.18 10.88 -6.44
N ASN A 151 11.70 11.36 -7.56
CA ASN A 151 12.90 10.79 -8.18
C ASN A 151 14.15 10.93 -7.29
N ARG A 152 14.30 12.07 -6.60
CA ARG A 152 15.41 12.26 -5.65
C ARG A 152 15.29 11.30 -4.47
N ILE A 153 14.10 11.17 -3.88
CA ILE A 153 13.84 10.23 -2.77
C ILE A 153 14.15 8.80 -3.20
N HIS A 154 13.65 8.35 -4.36
CA HIS A 154 13.91 6.99 -4.85
C HIS A 154 15.41 6.69 -5.02
N ARG A 155 16.20 7.68 -5.44
CA ARG A 155 17.64 7.53 -5.62
C ARG A 155 18.45 7.64 -4.32
N GLU A 156 18.02 8.50 -3.40
CA GLU A 156 18.82 8.92 -2.24
C GLU A 156 18.40 8.24 -0.94
N ASN A 157 17.19 7.69 -0.87
CA ASN A 157 16.65 7.02 0.31
C ASN A 157 16.70 5.50 0.15
N ASP A 158 17.61 4.86 0.88
CA ASP A 158 17.83 3.40 0.83
C ASP A 158 16.62 2.56 1.29
N ARG A 159 15.68 3.15 2.04
CA ARG A 159 14.41 2.51 2.42
C ARG A 159 13.28 2.73 1.41
N CYS A 160 13.52 3.47 0.32
CA CYS A 160 12.51 3.80 -0.69
C CYS A 160 12.83 3.22 -2.08
N SER A 161 13.35 1.99 -2.11
CA SER A 161 13.50 1.21 -3.35
C SER A 161 12.15 0.90 -3.99
N ASP A 162 11.15 0.61 -3.16
CA ASP A 162 9.76 0.48 -3.57
C ASP A 162 9.06 1.80 -3.25
N ILE A 163 8.62 2.52 -4.27
CA ILE A 163 7.94 3.81 -4.14
C ILE A 163 6.67 3.77 -4.97
N ASP A 164 5.58 4.31 -4.43
CA ASP A 164 4.31 4.46 -5.12
C ASP A 164 4.13 5.93 -5.54
N PRO A 165 4.41 6.29 -6.80
CA PRO A 165 4.28 7.67 -7.26
C PRO A 165 2.83 8.16 -7.29
N SER A 166 1.85 7.25 -7.36
CA SER A 166 0.43 7.62 -7.37
C SER A 166 -0.04 8.18 -6.03
N SER A 167 0.68 7.85 -4.94
CA SER A 167 0.44 8.37 -3.61
C SER A 167 0.95 9.81 -3.38
N ALA A 168 1.74 10.36 -4.32
CA ALA A 168 2.44 11.61 -4.12
C ALA A 168 1.45 12.80 -4.05
N TYR A 169 1.33 13.41 -2.87
CA TYR A 169 0.30 14.40 -2.61
C TYR A 169 0.70 15.44 -1.55
N LEU A 170 -0.14 16.44 -1.33
CA LEU A 170 0.03 17.42 -0.25
C LEU A 170 -0.22 16.77 1.13
N SER A 171 0.69 17.00 2.07
CA SER A 171 0.51 16.61 3.47
C SER A 171 -0.64 17.37 4.12
N SER A 172 -1.30 16.76 5.12
CA SER A 172 -2.37 17.41 5.90
C SER A 172 -1.94 18.71 6.57
N ASN A 173 -0.64 18.85 6.89
CA ASN A 173 -0.07 20.03 7.54
C ASN A 173 0.50 21.04 6.53
N SER A 174 0.27 20.81 5.24
CA SER A 174 0.74 21.69 4.17
C SER A 174 0.00 23.02 4.16
N THR A 175 0.71 24.10 3.85
CA THR A 175 0.12 25.43 3.68
C THR A 175 0.52 26.02 2.32
N GLN A 176 -0.21 27.02 1.84
CA GLN A 176 0.13 27.68 0.56
C GLN A 176 1.53 28.34 0.61
N ALA A 177 1.92 28.91 1.74
CA ALA A 177 3.23 29.53 1.92
C ALA A 177 4.35 28.50 2.08
N ASN A 178 4.06 27.37 2.73
CA ASN A 178 5.01 26.29 2.97
C ASN A 178 4.40 24.95 2.54
N PRO A 179 4.37 24.67 1.22
CA PRO A 179 3.82 23.44 0.74
C PRO A 179 4.70 22.27 1.17
N THR A 180 4.08 21.27 1.78
CA THR A 180 4.73 20.03 2.20
C THR A 180 4.05 18.88 1.48
N PHE A 181 4.84 18.07 0.80
CA PHE A 181 4.40 16.91 0.06
C PHE A 181 4.78 15.64 0.81
N TYR A 182 4.16 14.53 0.44
CA TYR A 182 4.63 13.20 0.80
C TYR A 182 4.57 12.27 -0.40
N VAL A 183 5.31 11.17 -0.31
CA VAL A 183 5.16 9.99 -1.17
C VAL A 183 5.31 8.75 -0.30
N THR A 184 4.54 7.70 -0.62
CA THR A 184 4.58 6.43 0.08
C THR A 184 5.70 5.55 -0.47
N CYS A 185 6.50 5.01 0.43
CA CYS A 185 7.56 4.04 0.20
C CYS A 185 7.22 2.72 0.88
N GLY A 186 7.82 1.62 0.41
CA GLY A 186 7.71 0.30 0.99
C GLY A 186 6.46 -0.48 0.53
N LYS A 187 6.34 -1.71 1.03
CA LYS A 187 5.27 -2.67 0.71
C LYS A 187 4.76 -3.36 1.97
N GLY A 188 3.53 -3.86 1.92
CA GLY A 188 2.93 -4.63 3.00
C GLY A 188 2.90 -3.86 4.33
N THR A 189 3.50 -4.43 5.38
CA THR A 189 3.55 -3.82 6.71
C THR A 189 4.67 -2.79 6.88
N GLN A 190 5.55 -2.64 5.89
CA GLN A 190 6.69 -1.72 5.90
C GLN A 190 6.41 -0.43 5.13
N VAL A 191 5.13 -0.09 4.89
CA VAL A 191 4.75 1.14 4.22
C VAL A 191 5.02 2.36 5.10
N PHE A 192 5.57 3.42 4.52
CA PHE A 192 5.82 4.66 5.22
C PHE A 192 5.86 5.86 4.27
N ASN A 193 5.56 7.05 4.80
CA ASN A 193 5.60 8.28 4.03
C ASN A 193 6.95 8.99 4.19
N VAL A 194 7.54 9.42 3.08
CA VAL A 194 8.65 10.38 3.07
C VAL A 194 8.08 11.76 2.75
N PHE A 195 8.30 12.71 3.65
CA PHE A 195 7.83 14.08 3.51
C PHE A 195 8.92 14.99 2.94
N PHE A 196 8.55 15.93 2.09
CA PHE A 196 9.49 16.86 1.47
C PHE A 196 8.84 18.19 1.10
N THR A 197 9.66 19.24 1.01
CA THR A 197 9.27 20.58 0.59
C THR A 197 10.01 20.99 -0.70
N PRO A 198 9.58 22.05 -1.42
CA PRO A 198 10.34 22.56 -2.56
C PRO A 198 11.79 22.92 -2.20
N ARG A 199 12.02 23.38 -0.97
CA ARG A 199 13.37 23.70 -0.48
C ARG A 199 14.24 22.45 -0.38
N ASP A 200 13.70 21.33 0.10
CA ASP A 200 14.45 20.08 0.19
C ASP A 200 14.90 19.62 -1.20
N VAL A 201 13.98 19.69 -2.17
CA VAL A 201 14.24 19.34 -3.58
C VAL A 201 15.28 20.26 -4.23
N ALA A 202 15.29 21.56 -3.89
CA ALA A 202 16.27 22.51 -4.40
C ALA A 202 17.62 22.46 -3.65
N SER A 203 17.65 21.91 -2.44
CA SER A 203 18.86 21.86 -1.62
C SER A 203 19.80 20.71 -2.02
N GLY A 204 21.09 20.86 -1.71
CA GLY A 204 22.07 19.76 -1.83
C GLY A 204 21.99 18.71 -0.71
N LYS A 205 21.06 18.85 0.24
CA LYS A 205 20.86 17.86 1.30
C LYS A 205 20.21 16.62 0.71
N LYS A 206 20.74 15.44 1.05
CA LYS A 206 20.20 14.15 0.61
C LYS A 206 18.93 13.77 1.38
N PHE A 207 18.02 13.06 0.71
CA PHE A 207 16.86 12.42 1.34
C PHE A 207 17.24 11.11 2.06
N GLU A 208 18.18 11.18 3.01
CA GLU A 208 18.61 10.00 3.77
C GLU A 208 17.47 9.42 4.59
N ALA A 209 17.42 8.09 4.68
CA ALA A 209 16.46 7.43 5.54
C ALA A 209 16.72 7.80 7.02
N PRO A 210 15.67 8.17 7.77
CA PRO A 210 15.82 8.46 9.19
C PRO A 210 16.27 7.21 9.94
N ARG A 211 17.23 7.39 10.85
CA ARG A 211 17.71 6.31 11.72
C ARG A 211 16.70 6.06 12.84
N ASN A 212 16.51 4.79 13.17
CA ASN A 212 15.77 4.37 14.35
C ASN A 212 16.59 4.63 15.62
N VAL A 213 15.90 4.73 16.75
CA VAL A 213 16.55 4.86 18.07
C VAL A 213 17.08 3.51 18.48
N ASP A 214 18.22 3.48 19.18
CA ASP A 214 18.70 2.25 19.83
C ASP A 214 17.61 1.68 20.75
N HIS A 215 17.40 0.37 20.74
CA HIS A 215 16.29 -0.26 21.46
C HIS A 215 16.39 -0.03 22.98
N THR A 216 17.60 0.00 23.54
CA THR A 216 17.81 0.28 24.97
C THR A 216 17.43 1.72 25.28
N GLN A 217 17.82 2.65 24.43
CA GLN A 217 17.45 4.06 24.56
C GLN A 217 15.94 4.28 24.41
N ALA A 218 15.29 3.60 23.45
CA ALA A 218 13.85 3.67 23.26
C ALA A 218 13.08 3.16 24.48
N VAL A 219 13.51 2.03 25.06
CA VAL A 219 12.95 1.49 26.31
C VAL A 219 13.14 2.48 27.47
N ALA A 220 14.32 3.09 27.58
CA ALA A 220 14.59 4.09 28.62
C ALA A 220 13.69 5.34 28.49
N MET A 221 13.43 5.81 27.27
CA MET A 221 12.48 6.90 27.02
C MET A 221 11.05 6.53 27.44
N CYS A 222 10.62 5.30 27.15
CA CYS A 222 9.29 4.82 27.52
C CYS A 222 9.14 4.65 29.04
N GLU A 223 10.17 4.15 29.73
CA GLU A 223 10.18 4.09 31.19
C GLU A 223 10.17 5.48 31.83
N ALA A 224 10.92 6.44 31.28
CA ALA A 224 10.92 7.80 31.77
C ALA A 224 9.52 8.43 31.69
N TYR A 225 8.76 8.12 30.63
CA TYR A 225 7.36 8.51 30.52
C TYR A 225 6.47 7.84 31.58
N ALA A 226 6.61 6.53 31.80
CA ALA A 226 5.88 5.83 32.86
C ALA A 226 6.13 6.45 34.24
N LYS A 227 7.40 6.79 34.55
CA LYS A 227 7.78 7.47 35.80
C LYS A 227 7.16 8.85 35.93
N SER A 228 7.14 9.65 34.88
CA SER A 228 6.58 11.01 34.95
C SER A 228 5.06 11.05 35.10
N HIS A 229 4.37 9.95 34.77
CA HIS A 229 2.90 9.85 34.83
C HIS A 229 2.37 9.04 36.03
N ALA A 230 3.23 8.42 36.83
CA ALA A 230 2.84 7.72 38.04
C ALA A 230 2.66 8.69 39.23
N THR A 231 1.66 8.44 40.09
CA THR A 231 1.47 9.21 41.34
C THR A 231 2.69 9.14 42.26
N HIS A 232 3.36 7.99 42.28
CA HIS A 232 4.60 7.76 43.03
C HIS A 232 5.69 7.25 42.09
N PRO A 233 6.46 8.15 41.42
CA PRO A 233 7.45 7.77 40.41
C PRO A 233 8.49 6.75 40.89
N SER A 234 8.88 6.80 42.17
CA SER A 234 9.83 5.86 42.79
C SER A 234 9.30 4.43 42.94
N THR A 235 8.00 4.22 42.78
CA THR A 235 7.36 2.90 42.87
C THR A 235 7.18 2.23 41.51
N VAL A 236 7.56 2.91 40.42
CA VAL A 236 7.49 2.37 39.07
C VAL A 236 8.52 1.25 38.91
N ASP A 237 8.00 0.06 38.62
CA ASP A 237 8.77 -1.13 38.26
C ASP A 237 8.39 -1.51 36.83
N PHE A 238 9.27 -1.12 35.89
CA PHE A 238 9.04 -1.20 34.45
C PHE A 238 9.66 -2.48 33.89
N SER A 239 8.89 -3.23 33.09
CA SER A 239 9.37 -4.45 32.46
C SER A 239 10.33 -4.13 31.32
N ARG A 240 11.60 -4.54 31.48
CA ARG A 240 12.65 -4.35 30.46
C ARG A 240 13.03 -5.63 29.73
N VAL A 241 12.47 -6.78 30.13
CA VAL A 241 12.91 -8.10 29.65
C VAL A 241 11.75 -9.03 29.33
N LEU A 242 10.80 -9.21 30.26
CA LEU A 242 9.78 -10.25 30.13
C LEU A 242 8.56 -9.81 29.31
N ASP A 243 8.12 -8.57 29.50
CA ASP A 243 6.88 -8.05 28.90
C ASP A 243 7.18 -6.92 27.88
N VAL A 244 8.42 -6.78 27.41
CA VAL A 244 8.80 -5.72 26.47
C VAL A 244 8.88 -6.26 25.04
N ALA A 245 8.31 -5.50 24.11
CA ALA A 245 8.55 -5.67 22.68
C ALA A 245 8.92 -4.33 22.06
N VAL A 246 9.94 -4.36 21.21
CA VAL A 246 10.43 -3.18 20.47
C VAL A 246 10.34 -3.49 18.98
N SER A 247 9.79 -2.58 18.20
CA SER A 247 9.71 -2.72 16.75
C SER A 247 10.07 -1.42 16.05
N ASP A 248 10.86 -1.55 14.98
CA ASP A 248 11.30 -0.42 14.17
C ASP A 248 10.39 -0.23 12.95
N GLY A 249 10.01 1.02 12.72
CA GLY A 249 9.36 1.46 11.50
C GLY A 249 10.39 1.99 10.50
N ALA A 250 10.11 1.78 9.20
CA ALA A 250 10.95 2.28 8.11
C ALA A 250 11.04 3.81 8.06
N ASN A 251 10.09 4.53 8.66
CA ASN A 251 10.14 5.99 8.86
C ASN A 251 11.07 6.46 9.99
N GLY A 252 11.84 5.57 10.61
CA GLY A 252 12.77 5.92 11.69
C GLY A 252 12.11 6.04 13.08
N ASN A 253 10.81 5.79 13.18
CA ASN A 253 10.14 5.66 14.47
C ASN A 253 10.38 4.27 15.05
N THR A 254 10.50 4.19 16.37
CA THR A 254 10.61 2.94 17.12
C THR A 254 9.44 2.86 18.08
N ARG A 255 8.70 1.76 18.05
CA ARG A 255 7.59 1.49 18.96
C ARG A 255 8.08 0.58 20.08
N VAL A 256 7.75 0.95 21.31
CA VAL A 256 7.97 0.14 22.51
C VAL A 256 6.62 -0.20 23.10
N THR A 257 6.31 -1.47 23.28
CA THR A 257 5.16 -1.92 24.08
C THR A 257 5.70 -2.66 25.28
N SER A 258 5.26 -2.28 26.48
CA SER A 258 5.68 -2.92 27.72
C SER A 258 4.57 -2.93 28.77
N THR A 259 4.90 -3.43 29.96
CA THR A 259 4.10 -3.28 31.17
C THR A 259 4.94 -2.66 32.28
N PHE A 260 4.27 -2.03 33.24
CA PHE A 260 4.91 -1.62 34.49
C PHE A 260 3.93 -1.76 35.65
N THR A 261 4.45 -1.78 36.87
CA THR A 261 3.63 -1.66 38.07
C THR A 261 3.97 -0.37 38.81
N ALA A 262 2.97 0.25 39.43
CA ALA A 262 3.15 1.47 40.22
C ALA A 262 2.08 1.55 41.30
N LYS A 263 2.36 2.34 42.35
CA LYS A 263 1.36 2.63 43.38
C LYS A 263 0.51 3.84 42.99
N ASN A 264 -0.80 3.74 43.22
CA ASN A 264 -1.72 4.87 43.11
C ASN A 264 -1.75 5.72 44.39
N GLY A 265 -2.56 6.77 44.43
CA GLY A 265 -2.70 7.66 45.59
C GLY A 265 -3.25 7.00 46.87
N TYR A 266 -3.76 5.77 46.80
CA TYR A 266 -4.18 4.95 47.94
C TYR A 266 -3.11 3.91 48.35
N ASN A 267 -1.89 4.03 47.84
CA ASN A 267 -0.77 3.10 48.09
C ASN A 267 -1.01 1.66 47.59
N LEU A 268 -2.01 1.45 46.72
CA LEU A 268 -2.30 0.18 46.07
C LEU A 268 -1.40 0.00 44.84
N LYS A 269 -0.72 -1.15 44.74
CA LYS A 269 0.10 -1.52 43.58
C LYS A 269 -0.79 -2.05 42.45
N LEU A 270 -0.78 -1.37 41.32
CA LEU A 270 -1.53 -1.73 40.12
C LEU A 270 -0.56 -2.07 38.97
N LYS A 271 -1.03 -2.88 38.00
CA LYS A 271 -0.30 -3.20 36.77
C LYS A 271 -0.87 -2.38 35.62
N TYR A 272 -0.01 -1.88 34.76
CA TYR A 272 -0.35 -1.06 33.60
C TYR A 272 0.31 -1.61 32.35
N ASN A 273 -0.39 -1.48 31.23
CA ASN A 273 0.18 -1.59 29.88
C ASN A 273 0.66 -0.20 29.45
N ILE A 274 1.74 -0.16 28.68
CA ILE A 274 2.25 1.06 28.07
C ILE A 274 2.69 0.80 26.63
N ALA A 275 2.35 1.73 25.75
CA ALA A 275 2.85 1.78 24.39
C ALA A 275 3.44 3.16 24.13
N CYS A 276 4.69 3.22 23.67
CA CYS A 276 5.40 4.45 23.32
C CYS A 276 5.82 4.40 21.85
N LEU A 277 5.73 5.55 21.18
CA LEU A 277 6.32 5.80 19.87
C LEU A 277 7.42 6.84 20.05
N VAL A 278 8.65 6.52 19.68
CA VAL A 278 9.82 7.39 19.82
C VAL A 278 10.56 7.53 18.48
N ASN A 279 11.36 8.58 18.34
CA ASN A 279 12.37 8.70 17.30
C ASN A 279 13.64 9.39 17.86
N THR A 280 14.59 9.70 16.98
CA THR A 280 15.86 10.33 17.38
C THR A 280 15.70 11.72 18.01
N SER A 281 14.54 12.38 17.83
CA SER A 281 14.20 13.63 18.50
C SER A 281 13.56 13.42 19.88
N GLY A 282 13.16 12.19 20.23
CA GLY A 282 12.59 11.83 21.53
C GLY A 282 11.23 11.14 21.45
N LEU A 283 10.44 11.26 22.51
CA LEU A 283 9.09 10.70 22.59
C LEU A 283 8.11 11.47 21.71
N ILE A 284 7.40 10.75 20.84
CA ILE A 284 6.38 11.29 19.93
C ILE A 284 5.00 11.14 20.57
N GLU A 285 4.68 9.93 21.03
CA GLU A 285 3.38 9.56 21.58
C GLU A 285 3.57 8.48 22.65
N ALA A 286 2.76 8.49 23.71
CA ALA A 286 2.67 7.36 24.61
C ALA A 286 1.28 7.23 25.24
N THR A 287 0.87 5.98 25.43
CA THR A 287 -0.43 5.61 25.99
C THR A 287 -0.23 4.64 27.13
N ILE A 288 -0.88 4.91 28.27
CA ILE A 288 -0.91 4.04 29.45
C ILE A 288 -2.35 3.59 29.68
N SER A 289 -2.55 2.31 29.97
CA SER A 289 -3.84 1.76 30.38
C SER A 289 -3.66 0.76 31.52
N GLU A 290 -4.63 0.65 32.41
CA GLU A 290 -4.61 -0.37 33.47
C GLU A 290 -4.70 -1.77 32.83
N ALA A 291 -3.87 -2.69 33.32
CA ALA A 291 -3.89 -4.08 32.88
C ALA A 291 -5.06 -4.81 33.55
N LYS A 292 -5.86 -5.54 32.75
CA LYS A 292 -6.94 -6.39 33.24
C LYS A 292 -6.40 -7.70 33.81
#